data_AF-A0A1E1KVT7-F1
#
_entry.id   AF-A0A1E1KVT7-F1
#
_cell.length_a   1.000
_cell.length_b   1.000
_cell.length_c   1.000
_cell.angle_alpha   90.00
_cell.angle_beta   90.00
_cell.angle_gamma   90.00
#
_symmetry.space_group_name_H-M   'P 1'
#
loop_
_entity.id
_entity.type
_entity.pdbx_description
1 polymer ?
#
loop_
_entity_poly.entity_id
_entity_poly.type
_entity_poly.pdbx_seq_one_letter_code
_entity_poly.pdbx_strand_id
1 'polypeptide(L)'
;MPYMAQGATQAIEDAAVLTGCLARAQSLNDISRLSKAYEDIRKPRAEKIKATSLGNMKQYGLPDGPEQEERDEMYRKSHLPVSESTKEILVSKPDNNAVYGSPAFLLGYICTIRKKLCESTLAMRKNIRRDNEA
;
A
#
# COMPACT_ATOMS: atom_id res chain seq x y z
N MET A 1 0.28 17.11 -1.34
CA MET A 1 1.44 16.23 -1.64
C MET A 1 0.95 14.86 -2.16
N PRO A 2 0.82 14.66 -3.49
CA PRO A 2 0.25 13.45 -4.08
C PRO A 2 1.27 12.30 -4.39
N TYR A 3 2.41 12.22 -3.71
CA TYR A 3 3.52 11.31 -4.09
C TYR A 3 3.36 9.84 -3.68
N MET A 4 2.20 9.48 -3.11
CA MET A 4 1.79 8.08 -2.91
C MET A 4 0.50 7.73 -3.66
N ALA A 5 -0.18 8.71 -4.28
CA ALA A 5 -1.48 8.51 -4.92
C ALA A 5 -2.57 7.84 -4.03
N GLN A 6 -2.48 7.96 -2.69
CA GLN A 6 -3.41 7.30 -1.75
C GLN A 6 -4.51 8.20 -1.18
N GLY A 7 -4.72 9.40 -1.71
CA GLY A 7 -5.74 10.32 -1.19
C GLY A 7 -7.15 9.70 -1.19
N ALA A 8 -7.56 9.11 -2.30
CA ALA A 8 -8.86 8.45 -2.41
C ALA A 8 -8.95 7.19 -1.53
N THR A 9 -7.87 6.41 -1.43
CA THR A 9 -7.82 5.23 -0.55
C THR A 9 -7.98 5.62 0.92
N GLN A 10 -7.33 6.71 1.37
CA GLN A 10 -7.50 7.22 2.74
C GLN A 10 -8.95 7.62 3.01
N ALA A 11 -9.62 8.30 2.07
CA ALA A 11 -11.02 8.68 2.23
C ALA A 11 -11.95 7.46 2.37
N ILE A 12 -11.70 6.39 1.61
CA ILE A 12 -12.48 5.14 1.70
C ILE A 12 -12.22 4.44 3.06
N GLU A 13 -10.96 4.37 3.50
CA GLU A 13 -10.61 3.82 4.82
C GLU A 13 -11.28 4.62 5.95
N ASP A 14 -11.26 5.95 5.86
CA ASP A 14 -11.86 6.86 6.84
C ASP A 14 -13.37 6.68 6.92
N ALA A 15 -14.06 6.60 5.78
CA ALA A 15 -15.50 6.37 5.73
C ALA A 15 -15.88 5.04 6.40
N ALA A 16 -15.18 3.94 6.08
CA ALA A 16 -15.45 2.64 6.66
C ALA A 16 -15.28 2.62 8.19
N VAL A 17 -14.20 3.22 8.71
CA VAL A 17 -13.94 3.27 10.16
C VAL A 17 -14.92 4.21 10.86
N LEU A 18 -15.20 5.38 10.28
CA LEU A 18 -16.13 6.35 10.87
C LEU A 18 -17.54 5.76 10.96
N THR A 19 -18.03 5.12 9.88
CA THR A 19 -19.32 4.41 9.91
C THR A 19 -19.33 3.33 10.98
N GLY A 20 -18.26 2.53 11.09
CA GLY A 20 -18.14 1.52 12.13
C GLY A 20 -18.18 2.11 13.56
N CYS A 21 -17.55 3.28 13.77
CA CYS A 21 -17.60 4.00 15.05
C CYS A 21 -19.00 4.52 15.36
N LEU A 22 -19.61 5.25 14.43
CA LEU A 22 -20.91 5.88 14.63
C LEU A 22 -22.06 4.87 14.72
N ALA A 23 -21.94 3.69 14.10
CA ALA A 23 -22.92 2.61 14.25
C ALA A 23 -23.09 2.11 15.70
N ARG A 24 -22.16 2.45 16.60
CA ARG A 24 -22.23 2.13 18.04
C ARG A 24 -22.86 3.23 18.89
N ALA A 25 -23.17 4.39 18.32
CA ALA A 25 -23.80 5.48 19.06
C ALA A 25 -25.21 5.09 19.50
N GLN A 26 -25.55 5.31 20.77
CA GLN A 26 -26.91 5.15 21.28
C GLN A 26 -27.59 6.51 21.52
N SER A 27 -26.80 7.58 21.63
CA SER A 27 -27.26 8.95 21.78
C SER A 27 -26.31 9.94 21.12
N LEU A 28 -26.74 11.20 20.94
CA LEU A 28 -25.88 12.27 20.44
C LEU A 28 -24.68 12.55 21.36
N ASN A 29 -24.79 12.25 22.66
CA ASN A 29 -23.71 12.42 23.62
C ASN A 29 -22.52 11.46 23.36
N ASP A 30 -22.74 10.36 22.62
CA ASP A 30 -21.68 9.42 22.25
C ASP A 30 -20.77 9.95 21.13
N ILE A 31 -21.21 10.95 20.36
CA ILE A 31 -20.51 11.41 19.15
C ILE A 31 -19.08 11.84 19.46
N SER A 32 -18.87 12.61 20.54
CA SER A 32 -17.54 13.10 20.92
C SER A 32 -16.58 11.93 21.20
N ARG A 33 -17.01 10.96 22.02
CA ARG A 33 -16.22 9.77 22.35
C ARG A 33 -15.93 8.90 21.12
N LEU A 34 -16.91 8.69 20.25
CA LEU A 34 -16.76 7.85 19.06
C LEU A 34 -15.92 8.52 17.97
N SER A 35 -15.98 9.84 17.87
CA SER A 35 -15.12 10.63 16.98
C SER A 35 -13.66 10.54 17.42
N LYS A 36 -13.42 10.56 18.74
CA LYS A 36 -12.09 10.34 19.31
C LYS A 36 -11.56 8.94 19.00
N ALA A 37 -12.40 7.91 19.16
CA ALA A 37 -12.02 6.54 18.80
C ALA A 37 -11.70 6.39 17.30
N TYR A 38 -12.47 7.04 16.42
CA TYR A 38 -12.16 7.12 15.00
C TYR A 38 -10.78 7.76 14.76
N GLU A 39 -10.50 8.90 15.39
CA GLU A 39 -9.21 9.59 15.27
C GLU A 39 -8.06 8.69 15.72
N ASP A 40 -8.18 8.06 16.89
CA ASP A 40 -7.11 7.22 17.45
C ASP A 40 -6.80 6.00 16.56
N ILE A 41 -7.81 5.44 15.88
CA ILE A 41 -7.64 4.34 14.91
C ILE A 41 -6.97 4.82 13.62
N ARG A 42 -7.38 5.99 13.11
CA ARG A 42 -7.00 6.45 11.76
C ARG A 42 -5.74 7.29 11.72
N LYS A 43 -5.44 8.05 12.78
CA LYS A 43 -4.31 8.97 12.86
C LYS A 43 -2.96 8.30 12.58
N PRO A 44 -2.59 7.15 13.18
CA PRO A 44 -1.30 6.52 12.90
C PRO A 44 -1.13 6.13 11.43
N ARG A 45 -2.23 5.70 10.79
CA ARG A 45 -2.24 5.29 9.38
C ARG A 45 -2.11 6.50 8.45
N ALA A 46 -2.89 7.55 8.69
CA ALA A 46 -2.84 8.79 7.91
C ALA A 46 -1.47 9.48 8.02
N GLU A 47 -0.90 9.52 9.22
CA GLU A 47 0.44 10.08 9.47
C GLU A 47 1.53 9.28 8.76
N LYS A 48 1.48 7.95 8.77
CA LYS A 48 2.41 7.10 8.01
C LYS A 48 2.36 7.39 6.52
N ILE A 49 1.18 7.54 5.94
CA ILE A 49 1.02 7.89 4.52
C ILE A 49 1.55 9.28 4.21
N LYS A 50 1.26 10.26 5.07
CA LYS A 50 1.78 11.61 4.91
C LYS A 50 3.31 11.63 4.95
N ALA A 51 3.91 10.96 5.94
CA ALA A 51 5.37 10.87 6.08
C ALA A 51 6.02 10.19 4.88
N THR A 52 5.43 9.09 4.40
CA THR A 52 5.95 8.35 3.25
C THR A 52 5.82 9.16 1.95
N SER A 53 4.70 9.88 1.75
CA SER A 53 4.53 10.81 0.62
C SER A 53 5.57 11.94 0.63
N LEU A 54 5.94 12.45 1.81
CA LEU A 54 7.02 13.43 1.93
C LEU A 54 8.39 12.83 1.61
N GLY A 55 8.66 11.58 2.01
CA GLY A 55 9.87 10.85 1.63
C GLY A 55 9.96 10.66 0.11
N ASN A 56 8.87 10.21 -0.51
CA ASN A 56 8.78 10.03 -1.96
C ASN A 56 8.97 11.36 -2.71
N MET A 57 8.40 12.46 -2.22
CA MET A 57 8.60 13.79 -2.81
C MET A 57 10.08 14.14 -2.92
N LYS A 58 10.81 13.99 -1.80
CA LYS A 58 12.25 14.29 -1.76
C LYS A 58 13.01 13.40 -2.74
N GLN A 59 12.67 12.12 -2.78
CA GLN A 59 13.39 11.16 -3.60
C GLN A 59 13.13 11.29 -5.10
N TYR A 60 11.90 11.60 -5.49
CA TYR A 60 11.56 11.83 -6.89
C TYR A 60 12.05 13.20 -7.39
N GLY A 61 12.23 14.16 -6.47
CA GLY A 61 12.69 15.52 -6.78
C GLY A 61 14.17 15.78 -6.51
N LEU A 62 15.03 14.74 -6.44
CA LEU A 62 16.48 14.95 -6.33
C LEU A 62 17.00 15.71 -7.56
N PRO A 63 17.86 16.73 -7.37
CA PRO A 63 18.56 17.36 -8.49
C PRO A 63 19.57 16.39 -9.10
N ASP A 64 19.96 16.65 -10.35
CA ASP A 64 20.98 15.85 -11.02
C ASP A 64 22.30 15.85 -10.22
N GLY A 65 22.84 14.65 -9.95
CA GLY A 65 24.01 14.49 -9.09
C GLY A 65 24.19 13.05 -8.57
N PRO A 66 25.22 12.82 -7.74
CA PRO A 66 25.59 11.47 -7.29
C PRO A 66 24.47 10.75 -6.52
N GLU A 67 23.66 11.51 -5.76
CA GLU A 67 22.52 10.94 -5.02
C GLU A 67 21.40 10.46 -5.95
N GLN A 68 21.19 11.13 -7.08
CA GLN A 68 20.24 10.72 -8.10
C GLN A 68 20.75 9.52 -8.90
N GLU A 69 22.05 9.45 -9.17
CA GLU A 69 22.69 8.29 -9.81
C GLU A 69 22.58 7.02 -8.94
N GLU A 70 22.82 7.13 -7.62
CA GLU A 70 22.68 6.00 -6.69
C GLU A 70 21.24 5.48 -6.64
N ARG A 71 20.27 6.41 -6.61
CA ARG A 71 18.82 6.13 -6.65
C ARG A 71 18.43 5.41 -7.93
N ASP A 72 18.92 5.87 -9.08
CA ASP A 72 18.64 5.26 -10.38
C ASP A 72 19.27 3.87 -10.51
N GLU A 73 20.49 3.69 -10.02
CA GLU A 73 21.17 2.40 -9.99
C GLU A 73 20.42 1.39 -9.10
N MET A 74 19.89 1.85 -7.95
CA MET A 74 19.02 1.05 -7.09
C MET A 74 17.76 0.60 -7.84
N TYR A 75 17.09 1.50 -8.57
CA TYR A 75 15.94 1.12 -9.40
C TYR A 75 16.34 0.16 -10.53
N ARG A 76 17.46 0.39 -11.22
CA ARG A 76 17.95 -0.47 -12.30
C ARG A 76 18.17 -1.91 -11.82
N LYS A 77 18.83 -2.08 -10.66
CA LYS A 77 19.02 -3.40 -10.04
C LYS A 77 17.69 -4.08 -9.70
N SER A 78 16.69 -3.30 -9.30
CA SER A 78 15.36 -3.81 -8.93
C SER A 78 14.55 -4.34 -10.14
N HIS A 79 14.88 -3.91 -11.37
CA HIS A 79 14.20 -4.34 -12.60
C HIS A 79 14.87 -5.54 -13.28
N LEU A 80 15.97 -6.06 -12.73
CA LEU A 80 16.67 -7.22 -13.29
C LEU A 80 15.84 -8.51 -13.09
N PRO A 81 15.89 -9.46 -14.05
CA PRO A 81 15.16 -10.71 -13.93
C PRO A 81 15.63 -11.48 -12.70
N VAL A 82 14.69 -11.80 -11.82
CA VAL A 82 14.91 -12.53 -10.56
C VAL A 82 15.51 -13.91 -10.88
N SER A 83 16.75 -14.14 -10.47
CA SER A 83 17.38 -15.46 -10.52
C SER A 83 16.78 -16.39 -9.45
N GLU A 84 16.84 -17.70 -9.66
CA GLU A 84 16.32 -18.72 -8.72
C GLU A 84 16.87 -18.52 -7.28
N SER A 85 18.14 -18.09 -7.18
CA SER A 85 18.84 -17.85 -5.91
C SER A 85 18.40 -16.60 -5.14
N THR A 86 17.71 -15.65 -5.78
CA THR A 86 17.24 -14.41 -5.13
C THR A 86 15.78 -14.50 -4.68
N LYS A 87 15.06 -15.57 -5.03
CA LYS A 87 13.66 -15.79 -4.65
C LYS A 87 13.43 -15.82 -3.13
N GLU A 88 14.38 -16.32 -2.34
CA GLU A 88 14.20 -16.51 -0.90
C GLU A 88 14.36 -15.23 -0.08
N ILE A 89 15.18 -14.29 -0.56
CA ILE A 89 15.40 -12.98 0.09
C ILE A 89 14.19 -12.05 -0.14
N LEU A 90 13.40 -12.30 -1.21
CA LEU A 90 12.35 -11.41 -1.72
C LEU A 90 10.92 -11.71 -1.24
N VAL A 91 10.72 -12.63 -0.28
CA VAL A 91 9.38 -13.01 0.23
C VAL A 91 9.18 -12.56 1.68
N SER A 92 9.34 -11.26 1.94
CA SER A 92 8.56 -10.62 3.00
C SER A 92 7.44 -9.82 2.32
N LYS A 93 6.24 -9.73 2.91
CA LYS A 93 5.14 -8.99 2.28
C LYS A 93 5.62 -7.56 1.99
N PRO A 94 5.63 -7.12 0.72
CA PRO A 94 6.05 -5.77 0.37
C PRO A 94 5.12 -4.77 1.06
N ASP A 95 5.67 -3.93 1.95
CA ASP A 95 4.91 -2.82 2.50
C ASP A 95 4.98 -1.67 1.50
N ASN A 96 3.94 -1.56 0.68
CA ASN A 96 3.79 -0.47 -0.30
C ASN A 96 3.64 0.92 0.36
N ASN A 97 3.58 0.97 1.70
CA ASN A 97 3.59 2.18 2.50
C ASN A 97 4.89 2.38 3.29
N ALA A 98 5.92 1.60 2.99
CA ALA A 98 7.22 1.76 3.60
C ALA A 98 7.88 3.07 3.13
N VAL A 99 8.62 3.71 4.03
CA VAL A 99 9.43 4.89 3.70
C VAL A 99 10.53 4.46 2.75
N TYR A 100 10.79 5.28 1.73
CA TYR A 100 11.89 5.09 0.79
C TYR A 100 13.22 4.82 1.50
N GLY A 101 14.02 3.87 0.99
CA GLY A 101 15.31 3.48 1.56
C GLY A 101 15.22 2.53 2.77
N SER A 102 14.02 2.25 3.29
CA SER A 102 13.85 1.18 4.27
C SER A 102 13.95 -0.20 3.60
N PRO A 103 14.39 -1.25 4.33
CA PRO A 103 14.42 -2.61 3.81
C PRO A 103 13.06 -3.05 3.23
N ALA A 104 11.96 -2.64 3.87
CA ALA A 104 10.59 -2.95 3.44
C ALA A 104 10.18 -2.30 2.11
N PHE A 105 10.77 -1.16 1.74
CA PHE A 105 10.51 -0.47 0.47
C PHE A 105 11.24 -1.13 -0.71
N LEU A 106 12.50 -1.55 -0.51
CA LEU A 106 13.30 -2.26 -1.52
C LEU A 106 12.70 -3.62 -1.88
N LEU A 107 12.13 -4.30 -0.89
CA LEU A 107 11.36 -5.55 -1.03
C LEU A 107 9.99 -5.33 -1.70
N GLY A 108 9.54 -4.07 -1.79
CA GLY A 108 8.27 -3.58 -2.32
C GLY A 108 8.00 -3.82 -3.80
N TYR A 109 9.05 -3.63 -4.60
CA TYR A 109 8.90 -3.36 -6.03
C TYR A 109 8.83 -4.60 -6.94
N ILE A 110 9.03 -5.81 -6.40
CA ILE A 110 9.33 -6.98 -7.24
C ILE A 110 8.14 -7.92 -7.56
N CYS A 111 6.99 -7.95 -6.87
CA CYS A 111 6.11 -9.13 -7.06
C CYS A 111 4.57 -9.00 -6.97
N THR A 112 3.95 -7.81 -6.97
CA THR A 112 2.50 -7.78 -6.66
C THR A 112 1.53 -7.74 -7.85
N ILE A 113 1.94 -7.35 -9.06
CA ILE A 113 0.98 -7.18 -10.18
C ILE A 113 0.72 -8.48 -10.95
N ARG A 114 1.67 -9.41 -11.08
CA ARG A 114 1.54 -10.53 -12.03
C ARG A 114 0.85 -11.80 -11.49
N LYS A 115 0.86 -12.07 -10.18
CA LYS A 115 0.27 -13.31 -9.61
C LYS A 115 -1.23 -13.18 -9.30
N LYS A 116 -1.66 -12.08 -8.68
CA LYS A 116 -3.07 -11.89 -8.28
C LYS A 116 -4.04 -11.77 -9.45
N LEU A 117 -3.62 -11.22 -10.60
CA LEU A 117 -4.44 -11.12 -11.81
C LEU A 117 -4.58 -12.47 -12.55
N CYS A 118 -3.59 -13.37 -12.44
CA CYS A 118 -3.64 -14.69 -13.07
C CYS A 118 -4.47 -15.69 -12.25
N GLU A 119 -4.36 -15.64 -10.92
CA GLU A 119 -5.11 -16.54 -10.03
C GLU A 119 -6.61 -16.20 -9.98
N SER A 120 -6.98 -14.91 -10.03
CA SER A 120 -8.38 -14.48 -10.01
C SER A 120 -9.11 -14.79 -11.32
N THR A 121 -8.45 -14.66 -12.47
CA THR A 121 -9.02 -14.98 -13.79
C THR A 121 -9.20 -16.49 -14.00
N LEU A 122 -8.27 -17.31 -13.47
CA LEU A 122 -8.40 -18.76 -13.50
C LEU A 122 -9.47 -19.28 -12.54
N ALA A 123 -9.62 -18.67 -11.36
CA ALA A 123 -10.68 -19.01 -10.41
C ALA A 123 -12.08 -18.65 -10.96
N MET A 124 -12.21 -17.50 -11.63
CA MET A 124 -13.47 -17.08 -12.25
C MET A 124 -13.88 -17.99 -13.42
N ARG A 125 -12.93 -18.42 -14.27
CA ARG A 125 -13.17 -19.40 -15.35
C ARG A 125 -13.58 -20.79 -14.86
N LYS A 126 -13.13 -21.21 -13.67
CA LYS A 126 -13.51 -22.51 -13.06
C LYS A 126 -14.88 -22.50 -12.40
N ASN A 127 -15.35 -21.34 -11.91
CA ASN A 127 -16.72 -21.20 -11.41
C ASN A 127 -17.74 -21.21 -12.56
N ILE A 128 -17.47 -20.45 -13.63
CA ILE A 128 -18.38 -20.36 -14.79
C ILE A 128 -18.58 -21.72 -15.50
N ARG A 129 -17.61 -22.65 -15.46
CA ARG A 129 -17.82 -24.01 -15.99
C ARG A 129 -18.65 -24.91 -15.09
N ARG A 130 -18.58 -24.75 -13.76
CA ARG A 130 -19.38 -25.57 -12.84
C ARG A 130 -20.86 -25.19 -12.86
N ASP A 131 -21.17 -23.92 -13.10
CA ASP A 131 -22.55 -23.43 -13.14
C ASP A 131 -23.28 -23.76 -14.46
N ASN A 132 -22.58 -24.29 -15.48
CA ASN A 132 -23.15 -24.73 -16.76
C ASN A 132 -23.28 -26.26 -16.88
N GLU A 133 -22.89 -27.01 -15.85
CA GLU A 133 -22.96 -28.48 -15.78
C GLU A 133 -23.92 -28.98 -14.67
N ALA A 134 -24.71 -28.08 -14.07
CA ALA A 134 -25.77 -28.35 -13.09
C ALA A 134 -27.14 -27.93 -13.65
#